data_AF-A0A8T7BJ71-F1
#
_entry.id   AF-A0A8T7BJ71-F1
#
_cell.length_a   1.000
_cell.length_b   1.000
_cell.length_c   1.000
_cell.angle_alpha   90.00
_cell.angle_beta   90.00
_cell.angle_gamma   90.00
#
_symmetry.space_group_name_H-M   'P 1'
#
loop_
_entity.id
_entity.type
_entity.pdbx_description
1 polymer ?
#
loop_
_entity_poly.entity_id
_entity_poly.type
_entity_poly.pdbx_seq_one_letter_code
_entity_poly.pdbx_strand_id
1 'polypeptide(L)'
;MVKFLVGLSLALFVYLATAQTIPAEIPDTVYINGNVITIDPASQVTEAFSVRDGKFLAVGSSRDIMSLTGTGTVVVDLNGKTVLP
;
A
#
# COMPACT_ATOMS: atom_id res chain seq x y z
N MET A 1 -19.92 20.12 -40.15
CA MET A 1 -20.32 20.04 -38.73
C MET A 1 -19.93 18.70 -38.09
N VAL A 2 -20.21 17.54 -38.69
CA VAL A 2 -19.91 16.20 -38.14
C VAL A 2 -18.40 15.92 -37.92
N LYS A 3 -17.51 16.41 -38.80
CA LYS A 3 -16.04 16.24 -38.66
C LYS A 3 -15.45 16.89 -37.40
N PHE A 4 -16.03 17.99 -36.93
CA PHE A 4 -15.61 18.68 -35.70
C PHE A 4 -16.06 17.93 -34.44
N LEU A 5 -17.26 17.33 -34.50
CA LEU A 5 -17.83 16.53 -33.41
C LEU A 5 -17.06 15.21 -33.20
N VAL A 6 -16.61 14.57 -34.28
CA VAL A 6 -15.79 13.34 -34.23
C VAL A 6 -14.39 13.61 -33.69
N GLY A 7 -13.76 14.74 -34.06
CA GLY A 7 -12.46 15.14 -33.51
C GLY A 7 -12.50 15.46 -32.01
N LEU A 8 -13.58 16.10 -31.55
CA LEU A 8 -13.81 16.43 -30.13
C LEU A 8 -14.10 15.18 -29.29
N SER A 9 -14.84 14.21 -29.85
CA SER A 9 -15.09 12.90 -29.23
C SER A 9 -13.82 12.07 -29.10
N LEU A 10 -12.92 12.10 -30.09
CA LEU A 10 -11.66 11.35 -30.06
C LEU A 10 -10.68 11.93 -29.03
N ALA A 11 -10.59 13.26 -28.93
CA ALA A 11 -9.74 13.94 -27.94
C ALA A 11 -10.20 13.67 -26.50
N LEU A 12 -11.52 13.61 -26.26
CA LEU A 12 -12.09 13.27 -24.95
C LEU A 12 -11.80 11.80 -24.58
N PHE A 13 -11.87 10.88 -25.55
CA PHE A 13 -11.59 9.47 -25.32
C PHE A 13 -10.11 9.20 -24.97
N VAL A 14 -9.18 9.94 -25.60
CA VAL A 14 -7.75 9.87 -25.29
C VAL A 14 -7.45 10.43 -23.89
N TYR A 15 -8.17 11.46 -23.44
CA TYR A 15 -7.99 12.03 -22.10
C TYR A 15 -8.45 11.08 -20.97
N LEU A 16 -9.52 10.30 -21.19
CA LEU A 16 -9.96 9.28 -20.21
C LEU A 16 -9.03 8.04 -20.19
N ALA A 17 -8.23 7.81 -21.22
CA ALA A 17 -7.37 6.63 -21.34
C ALA A 17 -6.03 6.76 -20.58
N THR A 18 -5.70 7.93 -20.02
CA THR A 18 -4.58 8.02 -19.07
C THR A 18 -5.01 7.43 -17.74
N ALA A 19 -4.78 6.13 -17.55
CA ALA A 19 -4.86 5.52 -16.23
C ALA A 19 -3.88 6.26 -15.31
N GLN A 20 -4.41 7.10 -14.40
CA GLN A 20 -3.60 7.73 -13.38
C GLN A 20 -3.11 6.62 -12.45
N THR A 21 -1.86 6.20 -12.61
CA THR A 21 -1.20 5.32 -11.65
C THR A 21 -0.99 6.12 -10.37
N ILE A 22 -1.83 5.90 -9.36
CA ILE A 22 -1.57 6.40 -8.01
C ILE A 22 -0.27 5.71 -7.56
N PRO A 23 0.80 6.46 -7.26
CA PRO A 23 2.04 5.87 -6.78
C PRO A 23 1.74 5.07 -5.51
N ALA A 24 2.28 3.85 -5.41
CA ALA A 24 2.18 3.08 -4.18
C ALA A 24 2.83 3.87 -3.03
N GLU A 25 2.13 3.98 -1.90
CA GLU A 25 2.66 4.67 -0.73
C GLU A 25 3.83 3.91 -0.10
N ILE A 26 4.99 4.56 0.02
CA ILE A 26 6.21 4.03 0.64
C ILE A 26 6.14 4.18 2.18
N PRO A 27 6.09 3.11 2.97
CA PRO A 27 5.99 3.24 4.42
C PRO A 27 7.16 4.00 5.04
N ASP A 28 6.89 4.78 6.07
CA ASP A 28 7.91 5.42 6.91
C ASP A 28 8.65 4.35 7.72
N THR A 29 7.92 3.35 8.22
CA THR A 29 8.48 2.25 8.99
C THR A 29 7.76 0.95 8.67
N VAL A 30 8.52 -0.14 8.58
CA VAL A 30 8.02 -1.50 8.55
C VAL A 30 8.49 -2.27 9.78
N TYR A 31 7.59 -3.06 10.35
CA TYR A 31 7.86 -3.93 11.48
C TYR A 31 7.70 -5.38 11.02
N ILE A 32 8.75 -6.18 11.18
CA ILE A 32 8.81 -7.55 10.65
C ILE A 32 9.11 -8.57 11.75
N ASN A 33 8.87 -9.84 11.46
CA ASN A 33 9.20 -10.99 12.29
C ASN A 33 8.55 -10.92 13.69
N GLY A 34 7.32 -10.43 13.78
CA GLY A 34 6.55 -10.34 15.03
C GLY A 34 5.40 -11.33 15.10
N ASN A 35 4.67 -11.28 16.22
CA ASN A 35 3.34 -11.87 16.35
C ASN A 35 2.33 -10.71 16.41
N VAL A 36 1.76 -10.34 15.27
CA VAL A 36 0.90 -9.17 15.13
C VAL A 36 -0.55 -9.62 15.25
N ILE A 37 -1.24 -9.17 16.29
CA ILE A 37 -2.64 -9.50 16.55
C ILE A 37 -3.49 -8.29 16.16
N THR A 38 -4.38 -8.45 15.20
CA THR A 38 -5.33 -7.40 14.79
C THR A 38 -6.70 -7.63 15.42
N ILE A 39 -7.44 -6.55 15.72
CA ILE A 39 -8.88 -6.64 16.05
C ILE A 39 -9.65 -6.41 14.75
N ASP A 40 -9.74 -7.45 13.94
CA ASP A 40 -10.59 -7.51 12.76
C ASP A 40 -11.51 -8.75 12.81
N PRO A 41 -12.58 -8.82 11.99
CA PRO A 41 -13.51 -9.96 11.99
C PRO A 41 -12.87 -11.31 11.65
N ALA A 42 -11.71 -11.31 10.98
CA ALA A 42 -10.94 -12.52 10.68
C ALA A 42 -10.00 -12.91 11.82
N SER A 43 -9.77 -12.01 12.79
CA SER A 43 -8.91 -12.21 13.98
C SER A 43 -7.55 -12.79 13.59
N GLN A 44 -6.96 -12.24 12.53
CA GLN A 44 -5.79 -12.83 11.90
C GLN A 44 -4.52 -12.47 12.69
N VAL A 45 -3.74 -13.50 13.03
CA VAL A 45 -2.36 -13.29 13.50
C VAL A 45 -1.45 -13.24 12.27
N THR A 46 -0.67 -12.18 12.14
CA THR A 46 0.30 -11.99 11.05
C THR A 46 1.72 -11.76 11.58
N GLU A 47 2.69 -11.67 10.67
CA GLU A 47 4.11 -11.56 11.04
C GLU A 47 4.63 -10.13 10.99
N ALA A 48 3.94 -9.23 10.28
CA ALA A 48 4.47 -7.93 9.95
C ALA A 48 3.40 -6.90 9.59
N PHE A 49 3.76 -5.62 9.70
CA PHE A 49 2.95 -4.50 9.23
C PHE A 49 3.81 -3.30 8.81
N SER A 50 3.21 -2.42 8.02
CA SER A 50 3.82 -1.18 7.54
C SER A 50 3.02 0.03 7.96
N VAL A 51 3.71 1.13 8.30
CA VAL A 51 3.10 2.36 8.80
C VAL A 51 3.57 3.55 7.97
N ARG A 52 2.64 4.45 7.68
CA ARG A 52 2.91 5.80 7.19
C ARG A 52 2.00 6.80 7.89
N ASP A 53 2.55 7.92 8.32
CA ASP A 53 1.79 8.99 9.00
C ASP A 53 0.93 8.48 10.18
N GLY A 54 1.47 7.50 10.93
CA GLY A 54 0.79 6.87 12.06
C GLY A 54 -0.36 5.93 11.70
N LYS A 55 -0.55 5.58 10.42
CA LYS A 55 -1.59 4.66 9.94
C LYS A 55 -0.99 3.40 9.33
N PHE A 56 -1.68 2.28 9.51
CA PHE A 56 -1.33 1.04 8.82
C PHE A 56 -1.55 1.20 7.31
N LEU A 57 -0.52 0.95 6.52
CA LEU A 57 -0.63 0.83 5.06
C LEU A 57 -0.94 -0.62 4.64
N ALA A 58 -0.31 -1.59 5.32
CA ALA A 58 -0.52 -3.00 5.06
C ALA A 58 -0.14 -3.84 6.29
N VAL A 59 -0.75 -5.02 6.40
CA VAL A 59 -0.49 -6.05 7.42
C VAL A 59 -0.39 -7.40 6.69
N GLY A 60 0.59 -8.25 7.03
CA GLY A 60 0.83 -9.49 6.28
C GLY A 60 2.06 -10.28 6.73
N SER A 61 2.63 -11.07 5.81
CA SER A 61 3.88 -11.79 6.07
C SER A 61 5.09 -10.83 6.08
N SER A 62 6.17 -11.18 6.79
CA SER A 62 7.40 -10.37 6.78
C SER A 62 7.93 -10.12 5.38
N ARG A 63 7.80 -11.11 4.49
CA ARG A 63 8.24 -11.01 3.09
C ARG A 63 7.46 -9.97 2.32
N ASP A 64 6.13 -10.00 2.44
CA ASP A 64 5.26 -9.12 1.66
C ASP A 64 5.43 -7.67 2.14
N ILE A 65 5.54 -7.46 3.46
CA ILE A 65 5.77 -6.14 4.04
C ILE A 65 7.17 -5.60 3.68
N MET A 66 8.20 -6.45 3.68
CA MET A 66 9.54 -6.04 3.25
C MET A 66 9.56 -5.58 1.78
N SER A 67 8.72 -6.18 0.93
CA SER A 67 8.63 -5.80 -0.50
C SER A 67 8.08 -4.39 -0.72
N LEU A 68 7.45 -3.79 0.29
CA LEU A 68 6.92 -2.42 0.25
C LEU A 68 7.98 -1.36 0.60
N THR A 69 9.16 -1.76 1.07
CA THR A 69 10.21 -0.82 1.49
C THR A 69 10.68 0.03 0.32
N GLY A 70 10.96 1.31 0.60
CA GLY A 70 11.52 2.25 -0.36
C GLY A 70 12.60 3.13 0.27
N THR A 71 13.02 4.17 -0.46
CA THR A 71 14.02 5.11 0.05
C THR A 71 13.53 5.77 1.33
N GLY A 72 14.29 5.63 2.41
CA GLY A 72 13.98 6.23 3.71
C GLY A 72 13.09 5.38 4.62
N THR A 73 12.58 4.24 4.16
CA THR A 73 11.82 3.32 5.02
C THR A 73 12.73 2.75 6.13
N VAL A 74 12.29 2.89 7.38
CA VAL A 74 12.94 2.25 8.52
C VAL A 74 12.44 0.82 8.67
N VAL A 75 13.36 -0.12 8.90
CA VAL A 75 13.02 -1.53 9.14
C VAL A 75 13.27 -1.85 10.61
N VAL A 76 12.25 -2.37 11.29
CA VAL A 76 12.32 -2.79 12.69
C VAL A 76 12.06 -4.29 12.79
N ASP A 77 13.07 -5.05 13.23
CA ASP A 77 12.89 -6.47 13.54
C ASP A 77 12.31 -6.64 14.96
N LEU A 78 11.10 -7.19 15.03
CA LEU A 78 10.40 -7.43 16.29
C LEU A 78 10.93 -8.65 17.05
N ASN A 79 11.79 -9.48 16.45
CA ASN A 79 12.43 -10.65 17.09
C ASN A 79 11.42 -11.58 17.78
N GLY A 80 10.29 -11.86 17.13
CA GLY A 80 9.21 -12.71 17.63
C GLY A 80 8.35 -12.08 18.72
N LYS A 81 8.54 -10.79 19.06
CA LYS A 81 7.70 -10.09 20.04
C LYS A 81 6.28 -9.89 19.51
N THR A 82 5.32 -9.83 20.44
CA THR A 82 3.90 -9.62 20.14
C THR A 82 3.56 -8.14 20.07
N VAL A 83 2.77 -7.76 19.06
CA VAL A 83 2.16 -6.43 18.93
C VAL A 83 0.66 -6.55 19.13
N LEU A 84 0.12 -5.68 19.98
CA LEU A 84 -1.30 -5.58 20.29
C LEU A 84 -1.82 -4.20 19.84
N PRO A 85 -3.09 -4.10 19.41
CA PRO A 85 -3.75 -2.86 19.04
C PRO A 85 -4.23 -2.05 20.26
#